data_AF-A0A7W9TQP3-F1
#
_entry.id   AF-A0A7W9TQP3-F1
#
_cell.length_a   1.000
_cell.length_b   1.000
_cell.length_c   1.000
_cell.angle_alpha   90.00
_cell.angle_beta   90.00
_cell.angle_gamma   90.00
#
_symmetry.space_group_name_H-M   'P 1'
#
loop_
_entity.id
_entity.type
_entity.pdbx_description
1 polymer ?
#
loop_
_entity_poly.entity_id
_entity_poly.type
_entity_poly.pdbx_seq_one_letter_code
_entity_poly.pdbx_strand_id
1 'polypeptide(L)'
;MYRGVLNRKHLLASLLLAGSVAALPVLAREAEPAEPRATLSAEASSEVGQDTVEITLSAELAGASQTEVAEALNQRLDSVMKQAKGHQGIEARSGSYRIWPTTGRDGKIAEWRGQAEILLESRDFPAVSKLAASLGDRMPIAGLAFSVSRERRAAEEQKLLGQAVDAFKARAQALTQALGFADYRFRTVELGGAGAMPPVPMPRMMMSAMAADKAAAPVEGGRERVSVSVRGTIVLLPR
;
A
#
# COMPACT_ATOMS: atom_id res chain seq x y z
N MET A 1 -47.58 -93.46 4.64
CA MET A 1 -46.26 -93.44 5.32
C MET A 1 -46.10 -92.04 5.91
N TYR A 2 -46.47 -91.71 7.16
CA TYR A 2 -46.25 -92.30 8.48
C TYR A 2 -44.77 -92.59 8.80
N ARG A 3 -44.13 -91.63 9.47
CA ARG A 3 -43.42 -91.85 10.75
C ARG A 3 -43.06 -90.49 11.38
N GLY A 4 -43.72 -90.18 12.49
CA GLY A 4 -43.13 -89.30 13.50
C GLY A 4 -42.08 -90.05 14.33
N VAL A 5 -41.43 -89.35 15.25
CA VAL A 5 -41.20 -89.75 16.65
C VAL A 5 -40.38 -88.67 17.38
N LEU A 6 -41.04 -88.14 18.43
CA LEU A 6 -40.59 -87.73 19.77
C LEU A 6 -39.55 -86.60 19.99
N ASN A 7 -40.09 -85.48 20.51
CA ASN A 7 -39.87 -84.91 21.85
C ASN A 7 -38.55 -85.20 22.60
N ARG A 8 -37.89 -84.12 23.04
CA ARG A 8 -37.52 -83.96 24.46
C ARG A 8 -37.34 -82.50 24.86
N LYS A 9 -38.17 -82.07 25.81
CA LYS A 9 -38.13 -80.79 26.52
C LYS A 9 -36.85 -80.72 27.34
N HIS A 10 -36.15 -79.59 27.36
CA HIS A 10 -35.58 -79.00 28.58
C HIS A 10 -35.48 -77.48 28.42
N LEU A 11 -36.01 -76.83 29.45
CA LEU A 11 -36.16 -75.40 29.68
C LEU A 11 -35.04 -75.01 30.67
N LEU A 12 -34.63 -73.73 30.63
CA LEU A 12 -33.93 -72.94 31.67
C LEU A 12 -32.43 -72.61 31.43
N ALA A 13 -32.24 -71.36 31.00
CA ALA A 13 -31.64 -70.25 31.77
C ALA A 13 -30.16 -70.31 32.17
N SER A 14 -29.33 -69.47 31.54
CA SER A 14 -28.17 -68.69 32.05
C SER A 14 -27.51 -68.00 30.83
N LEU A 15 -26.94 -66.80 30.83
CA LEU A 15 -26.58 -65.81 31.84
C LEU A 15 -26.34 -64.49 31.07
N LEU A 16 -26.78 -63.36 31.62
CA LEU A 16 -26.54 -62.00 31.10
C LEU A 16 -25.03 -61.69 31.02
N LEU A 17 -24.56 -61.20 29.86
CA LEU A 17 -23.30 -60.48 29.77
C LEU A 17 -23.60 -59.03 29.35
N ALA A 18 -23.67 -58.17 30.35
CA ALA A 18 -23.82 -56.73 30.19
C ALA A 18 -22.53 -56.14 29.59
N GLY A 19 -22.63 -55.64 28.35
CA GLY A 19 -21.56 -54.87 27.73
C GLY A 19 -21.44 -53.51 28.41
N SER A 20 -20.38 -53.32 29.20
CA SER A 20 -20.03 -52.01 29.74
C SER A 20 -19.45 -51.15 28.62
N VAL A 21 -20.24 -50.18 28.15
CA VAL A 21 -19.74 -49.08 27.31
C VAL A 21 -18.92 -48.18 28.21
N ALA A 22 -17.59 -48.27 28.13
CA ALA A 22 -16.71 -47.31 28.78
C ALA A 22 -16.88 -45.95 28.08
N ALA A 23 -17.63 -45.04 28.71
CA ALA A 23 -17.66 -43.63 28.32
C ALA A 23 -16.29 -43.03 28.62
N LEU A 24 -15.50 -42.76 27.58
CA LEU A 24 -14.32 -41.91 27.71
C LEU A 24 -14.80 -40.51 28.14
N PRO A 25 -14.25 -39.92 29.22
CA PRO A 25 -14.54 -38.54 29.51
C PRO A 25 -13.93 -37.70 28.38
N VAL A 26 -14.78 -37.08 27.57
CA VAL A 26 -14.38 -35.89 26.82
C VAL A 26 -13.96 -34.88 27.88
N LEU A 27 -12.65 -34.66 28.01
CA LEU A 27 -12.13 -33.50 28.71
C LEU A 27 -12.60 -32.29 27.91
N ALA A 28 -13.74 -31.72 28.33
CA ALA A 28 -14.10 -30.38 27.96
C ALA A 28 -12.94 -29.50 28.39
N ARG A 29 -12.15 -29.04 27.42
CA ARG A 29 -11.15 -28.02 27.66
C ARG A 29 -11.95 -26.79 28.06
N GLU A 30 -12.05 -26.51 29.37
CA GLU A 30 -12.60 -25.26 29.88
C GLU A 30 -11.90 -24.15 29.10
N ALA A 31 -12.66 -23.48 28.25
CA ALA A 31 -12.19 -22.25 27.66
C ALA A 31 -12.07 -21.28 28.85
N GLU A 32 -10.84 -21.02 29.27
CA GLU A 32 -10.49 -19.93 30.18
C GLU A 32 -11.40 -18.73 29.90
N PRO A 33 -12.10 -18.17 30.91
CA PRO A 33 -13.02 -17.07 30.68
C PRO A 33 -12.28 -15.97 29.93
N ALA A 34 -12.80 -15.60 28.76
CA ALA A 34 -12.11 -14.67 27.88
C ALA A 34 -11.92 -13.33 28.63
N GLU A 35 -10.66 -13.00 28.95
CA GLU A 35 -10.33 -11.74 29.60
C GLU A 35 -10.95 -10.56 28.82
N PRO A 36 -11.53 -9.56 29.52
CA PRO A 36 -12.06 -8.37 28.86
C PRO A 36 -10.98 -7.68 28.03
N ARG A 37 -11.27 -7.41 26.76
CA ARG A 37 -10.31 -6.88 25.78
C ARG A 37 -10.94 -5.74 25.01
N ALA A 38 -10.11 -4.78 24.60
CA ALA A 38 -10.51 -3.70 23.72
C ALA A 38 -9.50 -3.53 22.59
N THR A 39 -10.00 -3.33 21.37
CA THR A 39 -9.18 -2.98 20.21
C THR A 39 -9.26 -1.48 19.99
N LEU A 40 -8.10 -0.85 19.89
CA LEU A 40 -7.95 0.58 19.75
C LEU A 40 -7.14 0.91 18.51
N SER A 41 -7.26 2.14 18.05
CA SER A 41 -6.33 2.73 17.09
C SER A 41 -6.06 4.18 17.46
N ALA A 42 -4.90 4.67 17.09
CA ALA A 42 -4.51 6.07 17.18
C ALA A 42 -3.65 6.43 15.95
N GLU A 43 -3.67 7.70 15.56
CA GLU A 43 -2.90 8.21 14.42
C GLU A 43 -2.30 9.55 14.81
N ALA A 44 -1.07 9.79 14.34
CA ALA A 44 -0.43 11.10 14.33
C ALA A 44 -0.08 11.46 12.89
N SER A 45 -0.22 12.73 12.53
CA SER A 45 0.10 13.23 11.20
C SER A 45 0.70 14.62 11.25
N SER A 46 1.52 14.95 10.26
CA SER A 46 2.08 16.29 10.07
C SER A 46 2.14 16.66 8.59
N GLU A 47 2.16 17.97 8.34
CA GLU A 47 2.33 18.54 7.01
C GLU A 47 3.80 18.85 6.76
N VAL A 48 4.40 18.19 5.78
CA VAL A 48 5.83 18.27 5.48
C VAL A 48 6.04 18.98 4.16
N GLY A 49 6.94 19.97 4.14
CA GLY A 49 7.30 20.65 2.89
C GLY A 49 7.99 19.70 1.92
N GLN A 50 7.53 19.68 0.68
CA GLN A 50 8.17 18.97 -0.41
C GLN A 50 9.56 19.55 -0.66
N ASP A 51 10.56 18.68 -0.77
CA ASP A 51 11.98 19.05 -0.94
C ASP A 51 12.64 18.40 -2.14
N THR A 52 11.90 17.55 -2.86
CA THR A 52 12.37 16.89 -4.08
C THR A 52 11.48 17.29 -5.25
N VAL A 53 12.11 17.54 -6.40
CA VAL A 53 11.44 17.70 -7.69
C VAL A 53 11.78 16.50 -8.58
N GLU A 54 10.78 16.01 -9.30
CA GLU A 54 10.93 15.09 -10.41
C GLU A 54 10.50 15.79 -11.70
N ILE A 55 11.37 15.79 -12.71
CA ILE A 55 11.07 16.27 -14.06
C ILE A 55 11.00 15.06 -14.99
N THR A 56 9.88 14.90 -15.67
CA THR A 56 9.69 13.89 -16.71
C THR A 56 10.06 14.48 -18.06
N LEU A 57 11.06 13.90 -18.70
CA LEU A 57 11.38 14.13 -20.10
C LEU A 57 10.76 13.02 -20.94
N SER A 58 10.15 13.34 -22.08
CA SER A 58 9.52 12.36 -22.97
C SER A 58 9.98 12.54 -24.41
N ALA A 59 10.10 11.45 -25.14
CA ALA A 59 10.20 11.46 -26.59
C ALA A 59 9.13 10.56 -27.19
N GLU A 60 8.43 11.08 -28.19
CA GLU A 60 7.50 10.32 -29.02
C GLU A 60 8.04 10.27 -30.44
N LEU A 61 8.04 9.07 -31.01
CA LEU A 61 8.51 8.80 -32.38
C LEU A 61 7.49 7.92 -33.10
N ALA A 62 7.51 8.00 -34.43
CA ALA A 62 6.73 7.14 -35.28
C ALA A 62 7.57 6.60 -36.44
N GLY A 63 7.19 5.45 -36.98
CA GLY A 63 7.97 4.75 -37.99
C GLY A 63 7.18 3.66 -38.70
N ALA A 64 7.80 3.07 -39.72
CA ALA A 64 7.15 2.05 -40.56
C ALA A 64 7.08 0.68 -39.87
N SER A 65 7.95 0.43 -38.88
CA SER A 65 8.00 -0.83 -38.14
C SER A 65 8.22 -0.62 -36.65
N GLN A 66 7.84 -1.62 -35.85
CA GLN A 66 8.11 -1.65 -34.41
C GLN A 66 9.61 -1.53 -34.10
N THR A 67 10.46 -2.23 -34.87
CA THR A 67 11.91 -2.28 -34.67
C THR A 67 12.55 -0.91 -34.91
N GLU A 68 12.18 -0.24 -36.00
CA GLU A 68 12.69 1.10 -36.34
C GLU A 68 12.41 2.11 -35.21
N VAL A 69 11.16 2.11 -34.70
CA VAL A 69 10.76 2.98 -33.59
C VAL A 69 11.53 2.63 -32.31
N ALA A 70 11.70 1.34 -32.00
CA ALA A 70 12.42 0.90 -30.81
C ALA A 70 13.89 1.32 -30.84
N GLU A 71 14.58 1.12 -31.96
CA GLU A 71 15.99 1.50 -32.14
C GLU A 71 16.18 3.01 -32.01
N ALA A 72 15.33 3.81 -32.65
CA ALA A 72 15.41 5.27 -32.59
C ALA A 72 15.15 5.80 -31.16
N LEU A 73 14.18 5.23 -30.43
CA LEU A 73 13.91 5.59 -29.04
C LEU A 73 15.09 5.20 -28.13
N ASN A 74 15.62 3.99 -28.28
CA ASN A 74 16.73 3.51 -27.45
C ASN A 74 17.99 4.36 -27.63
N GLN A 75 18.33 4.73 -28.87
CA GLN A 75 19.46 5.63 -29.14
C GLN A 75 19.27 7.00 -28.46
N ARG A 76 18.05 7.54 -28.51
CA ARG A 76 17.73 8.82 -27.87
C ARG A 76 17.78 8.73 -26.35
N LEU A 77 17.21 7.68 -25.77
CA LEU A 77 17.30 7.40 -24.33
C LEU A 77 18.74 7.26 -23.86
N ASP A 78 19.55 6.46 -24.54
CA ASP A 78 20.95 6.24 -24.16
C ASP A 78 21.77 7.52 -24.20
N SER A 79 21.56 8.35 -25.22
CA SER A 79 22.22 9.65 -25.36
C SER A 79 21.86 10.59 -24.21
N VAL A 80 20.57 10.69 -23.88
CA VAL A 80 20.07 11.56 -22.80
C VAL A 80 20.48 11.04 -21.43
N MET A 81 20.36 9.73 -21.18
CA MET A 81 20.70 9.08 -19.91
C MET A 81 22.20 9.21 -19.59
N LYS A 82 23.07 9.06 -20.59
CA LYS A 82 24.52 9.25 -20.42
C LYS A 82 24.86 10.68 -19.98
N GLN A 83 24.21 11.68 -20.57
CA GLN A 83 24.42 13.08 -20.16
C GLN A 83 23.83 13.35 -18.78
N ALA A 84 22.62 12.84 -18.49
CA ALA A 84 21.94 13.08 -17.22
C ALA A 84 22.71 12.50 -16.03
N LYS A 85 23.25 11.29 -16.14
CA LYS A 85 24.03 10.62 -15.08
C LYS A 85 25.37 11.30 -14.75
N GLY A 86 25.82 12.27 -15.57
CA GLY A 86 27.06 13.00 -15.34
C GLY A 86 26.97 14.09 -14.25
N HIS A 87 25.77 14.38 -13.73
CA HIS A 87 25.54 15.49 -12.81
C HIS A 87 25.36 15.02 -11.36
N GLN A 88 26.21 15.52 -10.45
CA GLN A 88 26.06 15.27 -9.01
C GLN A 88 24.76 15.89 -8.48
N GLY A 89 24.09 15.20 -7.56
CA GLY A 89 22.84 15.66 -6.97
C GLY A 89 21.60 15.50 -7.85
N ILE A 90 21.73 14.88 -9.02
CA ILE A 90 20.61 14.54 -9.91
C ILE A 90 20.58 13.03 -10.12
N GLU A 91 19.49 12.40 -9.75
CA GLU A 91 19.22 11.00 -10.07
C GLU A 91 18.46 10.91 -11.39
N ALA A 92 18.96 10.10 -12.32
CA ALA A 92 18.32 9.89 -13.61
C ALA A 92 17.91 8.42 -13.76
N ARG A 93 16.63 8.17 -14.05
CA ARG A 93 16.06 6.84 -14.23
C ARG A 93 15.13 6.78 -15.44
N SER A 94 14.98 5.60 -16.04
CA SER A 94 14.02 5.41 -17.13
C SER A 94 12.58 5.42 -16.58
N GLY A 95 11.67 6.05 -17.31
CA GLY A 95 10.25 6.10 -17.01
C GLY A 95 9.43 5.12 -17.86
N SER A 96 8.24 5.54 -18.29
CA SER A 96 7.39 4.77 -19.19
C SER A 96 8.10 4.48 -20.52
N TYR A 97 7.91 3.26 -21.05
CA TYR A 97 8.34 2.87 -22.38
C TYR A 97 7.24 2.04 -23.03
N ARG A 98 6.72 2.50 -24.17
CA ARG A 98 5.63 1.83 -24.88
C ARG A 98 5.78 2.01 -26.37
N ILE A 99 5.44 0.97 -27.12
CA ILE A 99 5.35 0.98 -28.58
C ILE A 99 4.03 0.31 -28.96
N TRP A 100 3.27 0.93 -29.85
CA TRP A 100 1.95 0.44 -30.25
C TRP A 100 1.69 0.75 -31.73
N PRO A 101 0.98 -0.14 -32.45
CA PRO A 101 0.55 0.15 -33.80
C PRO A 101 -0.59 1.16 -33.78
N THR A 102 -0.65 1.98 -34.82
CA THR A 102 -1.79 2.83 -35.14
C THR A 102 -2.43 2.31 -36.41
N THR A 103 -3.76 2.27 -36.42
CA THR A 103 -4.54 1.65 -37.49
C THR A 103 -5.14 2.73 -38.39
N GLY A 104 -5.05 2.52 -39.70
CA GLY A 104 -5.69 3.36 -40.71
C GLY A 104 -7.21 3.17 -40.78
N ARG A 105 -7.86 3.95 -41.64
CA ARG A 105 -9.32 3.87 -41.88
C ARG A 105 -9.77 2.51 -42.42
N ASP A 106 -8.85 1.74 -43.00
CA ASP A 106 -9.06 0.41 -43.56
C ASP A 106 -8.90 -0.73 -42.54
N GLY A 107 -8.62 -0.41 -41.27
CA GLY A 107 -8.42 -1.42 -40.23
C GLY A 107 -7.04 -2.08 -40.24
N LYS A 108 -6.13 -1.66 -41.13
CA LYS A 108 -4.74 -2.16 -41.19
C LYS A 108 -3.79 -1.26 -40.43
N ILE A 109 -2.68 -1.83 -39.96
CA ILE A 109 -1.61 -1.03 -39.32
C ILE A 109 -1.09 -0.04 -40.36
N ALA A 110 -1.20 1.25 -40.03
CA ALA A 110 -0.73 2.36 -40.86
C ALA A 110 0.67 2.83 -40.44
N GLU A 111 0.95 2.85 -39.13
CA GLU A 111 2.19 3.39 -38.58
C GLU A 111 2.43 2.79 -37.19
N TRP A 112 3.69 2.60 -36.81
CA TRP A 112 4.07 2.30 -35.44
C TRP A 112 4.41 3.57 -34.69
N ARG A 113 3.90 3.71 -33.47
CA ARG A 113 4.25 4.81 -32.57
C ARG A 113 4.91 4.29 -31.32
N GLY A 114 5.83 5.07 -30.78
CA GLY A 114 6.47 4.78 -29.52
C GLY A 114 6.68 6.02 -28.69
N GLN A 115 6.69 5.82 -27.39
CA GLN A 115 6.97 6.83 -26.39
C GLN A 115 7.96 6.24 -25.38
N ALA A 116 8.93 7.06 -24.99
CA ALA A 116 9.85 6.73 -23.92
C ALA A 116 10.12 7.94 -23.03
N GLU A 117 10.33 7.68 -21.74
CA GLU A 117 10.52 8.70 -20.72
C GLU A 117 11.83 8.53 -19.95
N ILE A 118 12.35 9.66 -19.46
CA ILE A 118 13.40 9.74 -18.45
C ILE A 118 12.90 10.62 -17.32
N LEU A 119 13.08 10.16 -16.09
CA LEU A 119 12.76 10.89 -14.87
C LEU A 119 14.05 11.42 -14.28
N LEU A 120 14.09 12.73 -14.03
CA LEU A 120 15.18 13.42 -13.35
C LEU A 120 14.71 13.86 -11.97
N GLU A 121 15.29 13.29 -10.92
CA GLU A 121 14.95 13.59 -9.53
C GLU A 121 16.09 14.38 -8.87
N SER A 122 15.77 15.47 -8.18
CA SER A 122 16.77 16.25 -7.44
C SER A 122 16.15 17.05 -6.30
N ARG A 123 17.01 17.50 -5.36
CA ARG A 123 16.68 18.54 -4.38
C ARG A 123 17.13 19.95 -4.83
N ASP A 124 17.98 20.03 -5.85
CA ASP A 124 18.44 21.30 -6.44
C ASP A 124 17.61 21.60 -7.69
N PHE A 125 16.48 22.29 -7.48
CA PHE A 125 15.54 22.62 -8.55
C PHE A 125 16.18 23.46 -9.68
N PRO A 126 16.97 24.52 -9.39
CA PRO A 126 17.71 25.24 -10.42
C PRO A 126 18.63 24.36 -11.26
N ALA A 127 19.41 23.47 -10.62
CA ALA A 127 20.35 22.60 -11.33
C ALA A 127 19.63 21.60 -12.25
N VAL A 128 18.60 20.91 -11.74
CA VAL A 128 17.87 19.90 -12.54
C VAL A 128 17.02 20.55 -13.63
N SER A 129 16.47 21.74 -13.41
CA SER A 129 15.75 22.50 -14.43
C SER A 129 16.67 22.95 -15.57
N LYS A 130 17.89 23.40 -15.25
CA LYS A 130 18.91 23.74 -16.25
C LYS A 130 19.33 22.51 -17.07
N LEU A 131 19.52 21.37 -16.41
CA LEU A 131 19.81 20.11 -17.09
C LEU A 131 18.65 19.70 -18.01
N ALA A 132 17.42 19.67 -17.49
CA ALA A 132 16.22 19.34 -18.25
C ALA A 132 16.06 20.22 -19.50
N ALA A 133 16.26 21.53 -19.37
CA ALA A 133 16.25 22.45 -20.50
C ALA A 133 17.32 22.10 -21.56
N SER A 134 18.54 21.73 -21.14
CA SER A 134 19.61 21.32 -22.07
C SER A 134 19.37 19.98 -22.77
N LEU A 135 18.46 19.15 -22.23
CA LEU A 135 18.07 17.87 -22.80
C LEU A 135 16.81 17.98 -23.67
N GLY A 136 16.10 19.11 -23.58
CA GLY A 136 14.79 19.36 -24.20
C GLY A 136 14.74 19.16 -25.71
N ASP A 137 15.83 19.47 -26.43
CA ASP A 137 15.92 19.27 -27.89
C ASP A 137 15.77 17.80 -28.30
N ARG A 138 16.19 16.88 -27.43
CA ARG A 138 16.07 15.43 -27.63
C ARG A 138 14.87 14.85 -26.90
N MET A 139 14.60 15.30 -25.68
CA MET A 139 13.44 14.82 -24.91
C MET A 139 12.80 16.03 -24.22
N PRO A 140 11.75 16.61 -24.82
CA PRO A 140 11.02 17.71 -24.23
C PRO A 140 10.49 17.37 -22.82
N ILE A 141 10.34 18.41 -22.00
CA ILE A 141 9.73 18.28 -20.68
C ILE A 141 8.24 17.95 -20.86
N ALA A 142 7.84 16.80 -20.35
CA ALA A 142 6.46 16.31 -20.38
C ALA A 142 5.74 16.52 -19.05
N GLY A 143 6.48 16.62 -17.94
CA GLY A 143 5.89 16.75 -16.61
C GLY A 143 6.86 17.25 -15.57
N LEU A 144 6.31 17.78 -14.48
CA LEU A 144 7.03 18.23 -13.29
C LEU A 144 6.17 17.91 -12.07
N ALA A 145 6.76 17.26 -11.08
CA ALA A 145 6.12 16.91 -9.82
C ALA A 145 7.04 17.21 -8.64
N PHE A 146 6.47 17.66 -7.53
CA PHE A 146 7.19 17.85 -6.27
C PHE A 146 6.75 16.79 -5.27
N SER A 147 7.68 16.32 -4.44
CA SER A 147 7.42 15.29 -3.42
C SER A 147 8.28 15.51 -2.17
N VAL A 148 7.87 14.87 -1.08
CA VAL A 148 8.75 14.73 0.08
C VAL A 148 9.73 13.60 -0.18
N SER A 149 11.02 13.92 -0.09
CA SER A 149 12.11 12.97 -0.20
C SER A 149 11.96 11.81 0.78
N ARG A 150 12.48 10.64 0.40
CA ARG A 150 12.46 9.45 1.26
C ARG A 150 13.07 9.72 2.63
N GLU A 151 14.19 10.42 2.67
CA GLU A 151 14.90 10.75 3.91
C GLU A 151 14.05 11.66 4.81
N ARG A 152 13.48 12.74 4.26
CA ARG A 152 12.63 13.66 5.04
C ARG A 152 11.36 12.97 5.52
N ARG A 153 10.75 12.12 4.68
CA ARG A 153 9.57 11.32 5.06
C ARG A 153 9.91 10.39 6.22
N ALA A 154 10.99 9.61 6.11
CA ALA A 154 11.41 8.70 7.18
C ALA A 154 11.73 9.41 8.49
N ALA A 155 12.39 10.57 8.42
CA ALA A 155 12.69 11.39 9.59
C ALA A 155 11.42 11.92 10.27
N GLU A 156 10.39 12.26 9.49
CA GLU A 156 9.12 12.71 10.04
C GLU A 156 8.27 11.55 10.58
N GLU A 157 8.20 10.42 9.86
CA GLU A 157 7.55 9.19 10.33
C GLU A 157 8.10 8.75 11.69
N GLN A 158 9.42 8.85 11.90
CA GLN A 158 10.04 8.54 13.18
C GLN A 158 9.54 9.44 14.33
N LYS A 159 9.28 10.72 14.07
CA LYS A 159 8.72 11.64 15.07
C LYS A 159 7.25 11.31 15.34
N LEU A 160 6.49 11.08 14.28
CA LEU A 160 5.06 10.77 14.35
C LEU A 160 4.80 9.44 15.07
N LEU A 161 5.72 8.47 14.97
CA LEU A 161 5.64 7.22 15.71
C LEU A 161 5.52 7.45 17.23
N GLY A 162 6.35 8.33 17.80
CA GLY A 162 6.29 8.66 19.22
C GLY A 162 4.92 9.24 19.60
N GLN A 163 4.46 10.21 18.82
CA GLN A 163 3.16 10.86 19.01
C GLN A 163 1.99 9.88 18.89
N ALA A 164 2.03 8.96 17.92
CA ALA A 164 0.99 7.97 17.70
C ALA A 164 0.93 6.94 18.85
N VAL A 165 2.09 6.53 19.37
CA VAL A 165 2.18 5.64 20.54
C VAL A 165 1.65 6.33 21.80
N ASP A 166 1.99 7.60 22.02
CA ASP A 166 1.50 8.36 23.18
C ASP A 166 -0.01 8.57 23.10
N ALA A 167 -0.53 8.89 21.90
CA ALA A 167 -1.97 8.97 21.67
C ALA A 167 -2.67 7.61 21.89
N PHE A 168 -2.05 6.50 21.50
CA PHE A 168 -2.57 5.16 21.74
C PHE A 168 -2.64 4.83 23.24
N LYS A 169 -1.56 5.11 23.99
CA LYS A 169 -1.51 4.94 25.45
C LYS A 169 -2.57 5.79 26.15
N ALA A 170 -2.70 7.06 25.77
CA ALA A 170 -3.71 7.96 26.34
C ALA A 170 -5.13 7.43 26.10
N ARG A 171 -5.44 6.93 24.89
CA ARG A 171 -6.74 6.32 24.58
C ARG A 171 -6.97 5.04 25.38
N ALA A 172 -5.96 4.17 25.51
CA ALA A 172 -6.05 2.95 26.29
C ALA A 172 -6.33 3.23 27.77
N GLN A 173 -5.60 4.20 28.36
CA GLN A 173 -5.80 4.63 29.74
C GLN A 173 -7.20 5.21 29.95
N ALA A 174 -7.64 6.12 29.09
CA ALA A 174 -8.96 6.74 29.18
C ALA A 174 -10.09 5.69 29.09
N LEU A 175 -9.97 4.72 28.18
CA LEU A 175 -10.94 3.64 28.04
C LEU A 175 -10.96 2.74 29.29
N THR A 176 -9.79 2.37 29.80
CA THR A 176 -9.64 1.50 30.98
C THR A 176 -10.33 2.12 32.21
N GLN A 177 -10.07 3.42 32.45
CA GLN A 177 -10.69 4.17 33.53
C GLN A 177 -12.20 4.33 33.34
N ALA A 178 -12.66 4.64 32.12
CA ALA A 178 -14.08 4.80 31.81
C ALA A 178 -14.87 3.49 32.00
N LEU A 179 -14.24 2.34 31.78
CA LEU A 179 -14.83 1.02 32.00
C LEU A 179 -14.69 0.51 33.44
N GLY A 180 -14.04 1.26 34.33
CA GLY A 180 -13.90 0.93 35.76
C GLY A 180 -12.82 -0.08 36.11
N PHE A 181 -11.92 -0.40 35.16
CA PHE A 181 -10.79 -1.30 35.38
C PHE A 181 -9.61 -0.56 36.06
N ALA A 182 -8.69 -1.30 36.70
CA ALA A 182 -7.55 -0.70 37.38
C ALA A 182 -6.42 -0.33 36.40
N ASP A 183 -6.13 -1.24 35.49
CA ASP A 183 -4.98 -1.15 34.60
C ASP A 183 -5.23 -1.94 33.30
N TYR A 184 -4.30 -1.89 32.36
CA TYR A 184 -4.33 -2.65 31.13
C TYR A 184 -2.94 -3.16 30.75
N ARG A 185 -2.90 -4.23 29.95
CA ARG A 185 -1.67 -4.69 29.30
C ARG A 185 -1.86 -4.79 27.79
N PHE A 186 -0.80 -4.52 27.03
CA PHE A 186 -0.82 -4.72 25.59
C PHE A 186 -0.83 -6.21 25.27
N ARG A 187 -1.72 -6.62 24.36
CA ARG A 187 -1.76 -7.98 23.80
C ARG A 187 -1.21 -8.01 22.39
N THR A 188 -1.65 -7.07 21.55
CA THR A 188 -1.12 -6.90 20.20
C THR A 188 -0.90 -5.42 19.93
N VAL A 189 0.18 -5.11 19.20
CA VAL A 189 0.46 -3.77 18.68
C VAL A 189 0.92 -3.95 17.24
N GLU A 190 0.24 -3.29 16.34
CA GLU A 190 0.49 -3.25 14.91
C GLU A 190 0.74 -1.79 14.52
N LEU A 191 1.86 -1.56 13.85
CA LEU A 191 2.22 -0.26 13.30
C LEU A 191 1.77 -0.22 11.84
N GLY A 192 0.98 0.77 11.48
CA GLY A 192 0.57 1.08 10.12
C GLY A 192 0.97 2.51 9.77
N GLY A 193 1.19 2.83 8.50
CA GLY A 193 1.50 4.22 8.12
C GLY A 193 2.41 4.39 6.91
N ALA A 194 3.08 3.33 6.44
CA ALA A 194 3.85 3.40 5.22
C ALA A 194 2.96 3.16 3.99
N GLY A 195 2.14 4.14 3.66
CA GLY A 195 1.36 4.11 2.44
C GLY A 195 0.53 5.37 2.33
N ALA A 196 0.96 6.30 1.46
CA ALA A 196 0.08 7.32 0.94
C ALA A 196 -1.25 6.66 0.57
N MET A 197 -2.31 6.92 1.34
CA MET A 197 -3.65 6.56 0.91
C MET A 197 -3.79 7.20 -0.46
N PRO A 198 -4.07 6.43 -1.55
CA PRO A 198 -4.32 7.03 -2.85
C PRO A 198 -5.37 8.12 -2.64
N PRO A 199 -5.18 9.34 -3.20
CA PRO A 199 -6.16 10.40 -3.05
C PRO A 199 -7.51 9.83 -3.43
N VAL A 200 -8.42 9.76 -2.45
CA VAL A 200 -9.76 9.25 -2.65
C VAL A 200 -10.36 10.16 -3.74
N PRO A 201 -10.85 9.62 -4.87
CA PRO A 201 -11.35 10.45 -5.96
C PRO A 201 -12.48 11.33 -5.44
N MET A 202 -12.19 12.61 -5.21
CA MET A 202 -13.21 13.57 -4.82
C MET A 202 -14.17 13.75 -6.00
N PRO A 203 -15.50 13.70 -5.79
CA PRO A 203 -16.47 13.94 -6.85
C PRO A 203 -16.19 15.31 -7.51
N ARG A 204 -16.12 15.33 -8.84
CA ARG A 204 -15.78 16.53 -9.65
C ARG A 204 -16.60 17.78 -9.31
N MET A 205 -17.80 17.61 -8.75
CA MET A 205 -18.68 18.70 -8.29
C MET A 205 -18.08 19.55 -7.16
N MET A 206 -17.16 19.01 -6.34
CA MET A 206 -16.47 19.78 -5.30
C MET A 206 -15.26 20.55 -5.83
N MET A 207 -14.67 20.13 -6.95
CA MET A 207 -13.51 20.80 -7.55
C MET A 207 -13.90 22.08 -8.30
N SER A 208 -15.08 22.12 -8.93
CA SER A 208 -15.57 23.32 -9.63
C SER A 208 -15.91 24.47 -8.69
N ALA A 209 -16.21 24.19 -7.42
CA ALA A 209 -16.48 25.22 -6.41
C ALA A 209 -15.19 25.81 -5.80
N MET A 210 -14.07 25.07 -5.83
CA MET A 210 -12.76 25.51 -5.33
C MET A 210 -11.89 26.17 -6.41
N ALA A 211 -12.18 25.93 -7.70
CA ALA A 211 -11.39 26.43 -8.83
C ALA A 211 -11.73 27.87 -9.25
N ALA A 212 -12.70 28.53 -8.59
CA ALA A 212 -13.06 29.92 -8.90
C ALA A 212 -12.06 30.95 -8.35
N ASP A 213 -11.12 30.55 -7.49
CA ASP A 213 -10.10 31.42 -6.92
C ASP A 213 -8.73 30.74 -6.95
N LYS A 214 -7.95 31.00 -8.02
CA LYS A 214 -6.53 31.41 -7.96
C LYS A 214 -5.85 31.33 -9.33
N ALA A 215 -5.44 32.51 -9.78
CA ALA A 215 -4.41 32.71 -10.78
C ALA A 215 -3.03 32.25 -10.27
N ALA A 216 -2.18 31.83 -11.22
CA ALA A 216 -0.77 31.44 -11.08
C ALA A 216 -0.48 30.32 -10.06
N ALA A 217 -0.24 29.11 -10.57
CA ALA A 217 0.31 28.02 -9.77
C ALA A 217 1.65 28.47 -9.16
N PRO A 218 1.81 28.51 -7.82
CA PRO A 218 3.09 28.78 -7.20
C PRO A 218 4.09 27.70 -7.63
N VAL A 219 5.28 28.12 -8.07
CA VAL A 219 6.39 27.22 -8.46
C VAL A 219 7.10 26.64 -7.22
N GLU A 220 6.55 26.86 -6.04
CA GLU A 220 7.06 26.31 -4.77
C GLU A 220 6.45 24.93 -4.50
N GLY A 221 7.29 24.01 -4.00
CA GLY A 221 6.84 22.71 -3.53
C GLY A 221 5.74 22.87 -2.48
N GLY A 222 4.66 22.11 -2.67
CA GLY A 222 3.55 22.08 -1.74
C GLY A 222 3.92 21.42 -0.41
N ARG A 223 2.91 21.18 0.42
CA ARG A 223 3.05 20.34 1.60
C ARG A 223 2.39 18.99 1.34
N GLU A 224 2.99 17.94 1.87
CA GLU A 224 2.48 16.57 1.82
C GLU A 224 2.18 16.13 3.26
N ARG A 225 1.02 15.50 3.46
CA ARG A 225 0.68 14.92 4.76
C ARG A 225 1.39 13.58 4.92
N VAL A 226 2.17 13.47 5.98
CA VAL A 226 2.77 12.21 6.44
C VAL A 226 2.01 11.76 7.69
N SER A 227 1.67 10.47 7.79
CA SER A 227 0.98 9.94 8.97
C SER A 227 1.47 8.57 9.41
N VAL A 228 1.37 8.32 10.71
CA VAL A 228 1.68 7.05 11.35
C VAL A 228 0.51 6.67 12.25
N SER A 229 0.07 5.43 12.14
CA SER A 229 -1.03 4.85 12.91
C SER A 229 -0.56 3.66 13.74
N VAL A 230 -1.11 3.55 14.93
CA VAL A 230 -0.92 2.41 15.83
C VAL A 230 -2.28 1.77 16.04
N ARG A 231 -2.38 0.47 15.80
CA ARG A 231 -3.56 -0.34 16.11
C ARG A 231 -3.15 -1.42 17.09
N GLY A 232 -4.03 -1.76 18.03
CA GLY A 232 -3.67 -2.81 18.97
C GLY A 232 -4.82 -3.25 19.85
N THR A 233 -4.63 -4.40 20.48
CA THR A 233 -5.57 -4.94 21.48
C THR A 233 -4.96 -4.79 22.86
N ILE A 234 -5.72 -4.21 23.78
CA ILE A 234 -5.41 -4.22 25.22
C ILE A 234 -6.26 -5.27 25.93
N VAL A 235 -5.71 -5.86 26.98
CA VAL A 235 -6.43 -6.67 27.96
C VAL A 235 -6.63 -5.79 29.19
N LEU A 236 -7.88 -5.68 29.65
CA LEU A 236 -8.25 -4.89 30.82
C LEU A 236 -8.04 -5.73 32.08
N LEU A 237 -7.39 -5.15 33.08
CA LEU A 237 -7.05 -5.82 34.33
C LEU A 237 -8.01 -5.38 35.44
N PRO A 238 -8.59 -6.35 36.19
CA PRO A 238 -9.50 -6.03 37.29
C PRO A 238 -8.77 -5.27 38.41
N ARG A 239 -9.56 -4.68 39.31
CA ARG A 239 -9.06 -4.08 40.56
C ARG A 239 -8.63 -5.14 41.56
#